data_AF-A0A7V0MF13-F1
#
_entry.id   AF-A0A7V0MF13-F1
#
_cell.length_a   1.000
_cell.length_b   1.000
_cell.length_c   1.000
_cell.angle_alpha   90.00
_cell.angle_beta   90.00
_cell.angle_gamma   90.00
#
_symmetry.space_group_name_H-M   'P 1'
#
loop_
_entity.id
_entity.type
_entity.pdbx_description
1 polymer ?
#
loop_
_entity_poly.entity_id
_entity_poly.type
_entity_poly.pdbx_seq_one_letter_code
_entity_poly.pdbx_strand_id
1 'polypeptide(L)' 'MRRIKNDEFIFVLTVEDIQEVARKTIGRELSDDELHRVKAGIEAGLMWYEVTEEAVREVVVR' A
#
# COMPACT_ATOMS: atom_id res chain seq x y z
N MET A 1 7.62 9.49 -28.18
CA MET A 1 7.60 9.80 -26.73
C MET A 1 6.45 9.03 -26.10
N ARG A 2 6.72 8.14 -25.15
CA ARG A 2 5.66 7.43 -24.40
C ARG A 2 5.03 8.45 -23.46
N ARG A 3 3.75 8.79 -23.65
CA ARG A 3 3.00 9.59 -22.67
C ARG A 3 2.87 8.74 -21.42
N ILE A 4 3.40 9.20 -20.30
CA ILE A 4 3.07 8.64 -18.99
C ILE A 4 1.57 8.91 -18.77
N LYS A 5 0.79 7.87 -18.54
CA LYS A 5 -0.62 8.02 -18.15
C LYS A 5 -0.63 8.46 -16.69
N ASN A 6 -1.28 9.59 -16.40
CA ASN A 6 -1.38 10.14 -15.05
C ASN A 6 -2.22 9.27 -14.08
N ASP A 7 -2.89 8.23 -14.58
CA ASP A 7 -3.84 7.42 -13.82
C ASP A 7 -3.34 5.99 -13.55
N GLU A 8 -2.04 5.73 -13.71
CA GLU A 8 -1.47 4.41 -13.45
C GLU A 8 -1.16 4.25 -11.95
N PHE A 9 -1.85 3.32 -11.30
CA PHE A 9 -1.57 2.95 -9.92
C PHE A 9 -0.44 1.92 -9.87
N ILE A 10 0.68 2.26 -9.24
CA ILE A 10 1.83 1.37 -9.05
C ILE A 10 1.57 0.34 -7.93
N PHE A 11 0.87 0.75 -6.88
CA PHE A 11 0.52 -0.09 -5.74
C PHE A 11 -0.88 0.27 -5.23
N VAL A 12 -1.71 -0.76 -5.01
CA VAL A 12 -3.07 -0.63 -4.48
C VAL A 12 -3.30 -1.78 -3.51
N LEU A 13 -3.87 -1.46 -2.34
CA LEU A 13 -4.46 -2.44 -1.44
C LEU A 13 -5.97 -2.24 -1.44
N THR A 14 -6.70 -3.29 -1.77
CA THR A 14 -8.16 -3.29 -1.66
C THR A 14 -8.58 -3.66 -0.24
N VAL A 15 -9.84 -3.41 0.09
CA VAL A 15 -10.41 -3.88 1.37
C VAL A 15 -10.36 -5.40 1.46
N GLU A 16 -10.57 -6.10 0.34
CA GLU A 16 -10.52 -7.57 0.29
C GLU A 16 -9.12 -8.12 0.61
N ASP A 17 -8.06 -7.48 0.10
CA ASP A 17 -6.68 -7.87 0.43
C ASP A 17 -6.41 -7.76 1.94
N ILE A 18 -6.90 -6.67 2.55
CA ILE A 18 -6.79 -6.45 4.01
C ILE A 18 -7.59 -7.51 4.77
N GLN A 19 -8.81 -7.83 4.31
CA GLN A 19 -9.63 -8.86 4.93
C GLN A 19 -9.04 -10.26 4.76
N GLU A 20 -8.40 -10.56 3.63
CA GLU A 20 -7.69 -11.83 3.43
C GLU A 20 -6.54 -11.99 4.43
N VAL A 21 -5.75 -10.94 4.63
CA VAL A 21 -4.69 -10.92 5.65
C VAL A 21 -5.28 -11.11 7.04
N ALA A 22 -6.39 -10.44 7.37
CA ALA A 22 -7.07 -10.59 8.65
C ALA A 22 -7.55 -12.04 8.88
N ARG A 23 -8.21 -12.65 7.89
CA ARG A 23 -8.66 -14.05 7.97
C ARG A 23 -7.48 -15.00 8.19
N LYS A 24 -6.35 -14.77 7.52
CA LYS A 24 -5.13 -15.59 7.68
C LYS A 24 -4.42 -15.36 9.02
N THR A 25 -4.47 -14.14 9.56
CA THR A 25 -3.68 -13.75 10.74
C THR A 25 -4.44 -13.99 12.04
N ILE A 26 -5.74 -13.66 12.08
CA ILE A 26 -6.57 -13.69 13.30
C ILE A 26 -7.82 -14.56 13.16
N GLY A 27 -8.03 -15.22 12.02
CA GLY A 27 -9.12 -16.19 11.82
C GLY A 27 -10.50 -15.59 11.61
N ARG A 28 -10.62 -14.26 11.42
CA ARG A 28 -11.88 -13.56 11.14
C ARG A 28 -11.67 -12.29 10.32
N GLU A 29 -12.76 -11.74 9.81
CA GLU A 29 -12.78 -10.42 9.19
C GLU A 29 -12.74 -9.31 10.24
N LEU A 30 -12.16 -8.18 9.84
CA LEU A 30 -12.15 -6.93 10.59
C LEU A 30 -13.52 -6.26 10.50
N SER A 31 -13.94 -5.64 11.61
CA SER A 31 -15.04 -4.67 11.58
C SER A 31 -14.62 -3.39 10.85
N ASP A 32 -15.59 -2.53 10.51
CA ASP A 32 -15.32 -1.24 9.86
C ASP A 32 -14.37 -0.35 10.70
N ASP A 33 -14.53 -0.33 12.02
CA ASP A 33 -13.67 0.42 12.94
C ASP A 33 -12.24 -0.14 13.00
N GLU A 34 -12.10 -1.46 12.93
CA GLU A 34 -10.79 -2.11 12.84
C GLU A 34 -10.12 -1.84 11.49
N LEU A 35 -10.89 -1.94 10.40
CA LEU A 35 -10.43 -1.62 9.06
C LEU A 35 -9.96 -0.17 8.96
N HIS A 36 -10.68 0.77 9.56
CA HIS A 36 -10.31 2.18 9.61
C HIS A 36 -8.96 2.39 10.32
N ARG A 37 -8.75 1.73 11.46
CA ARG A 37 -7.48 1.79 12.19
C ARG A 37 -6.33 1.14 11.43
N VAL A 38 -6.58 0.02 10.75
CA VAL A 38 -5.59 -0.64 9.89
C VAL A 38 -5.19 0.27 8.73
N LYS A 39 -6.15 0.93 8.06
CA LYS A 39 -5.86 1.91 7.00
C LYS A 39 -4.95 3.02 7.48
N ALA A 40 -5.27 3.64 8.62
CA ALA A 40 -4.43 4.68 9.20
C ALA A 40 -3.01 4.18 9.53
N GLY A 41 -2.89 2.95 10.03
CA GLY A 41 -1.60 2.31 10.29
C GLY A 41 -0.79 2.04 9.03
N ILE A 42 -1.44 1.57 7.96
CA ILE A 42 -0.83 1.34 6.64
C ILE A 42 -0.37 2.67 6.04
N GLU A 43 -1.21 3.71 6.06
CA GLU A 43 -0.90 5.04 5.54
C GLU A 43 0.26 5.71 6.29
N ALA A 44 0.33 5.54 7.62
CA ALA A 44 1.43 6.08 8.42
C ALA A 44 2.71 5.24 8.31
N GLY A 45 2.59 3.92 8.15
CA GLY A 45 3.72 2.99 8.09
C GLY A 45 4.37 2.90 6.71
N LEU A 46 3.57 3.06 5.63
CA LEU A 46 4.10 3.29 4.30
C LEU A 46 4.57 4.74 4.20
N MET A 47 5.83 4.97 4.56
CA MET A 47 6.59 6.13 4.12
C MET A 47 6.82 6.03 2.60
N TRP A 48 5.72 6.08 1.83
CA TRP A 48 5.67 5.75 0.40
C TRP A 48 6.68 6.58 -0.38
N TYR A 49 6.90 7.82 0.05
CA TYR A 49 7.88 8.71 -0.55
C TYR A 49 9.30 8.20 -0.38
N GLU A 50 9.70 7.81 0.84
CA GLU A 50 11.06 7.31 1.13
C GLU A 50 11.34 6.00 0.38
N VAL A 51 10.36 5.09 0.35
CA VAL A 51 10.46 3.83 -0.41
C VAL A 51 10.59 4.10 -1.92
N THR A 52 9.80 5.05 -2.44
CA THR A 52 9.85 5.44 -3.86
C THR A 52 11.17 6.13 -4.19
N GLU A 53 11.66 7.02 -3.33
CA GLU A 53 12.91 7.73 -3.50
C GLU A 53 14.09 6.76 -3.58
N GLU A 54 14.16 5.80 -2.66
CA GLU A 54 15.23 4.80 -2.64
C GLU A 54 15.20 3.94 -3.91
N ALA A 55 14.02 3.48 -4.34
CA ALA A 55 13.88 2.72 -5.58
C ALA A 55 14.31 3.51 -6.82
N VAL A 56 14.04 4.82 -6.86
CA VAL A 56 14.52 5.70 -7.94
C VAL A 56 16.04 5.84 -7.89
N ARG A 57 16.63 6.05 -6.70
CA ARG A 57 18.09 6.18 -6.53
C ARG A 57 18.83 4.93 -6.97
N GLU A 58 18.34 3.73 -6.61
CA GLU A 58 18.95 2.46 -7.00
C GLU A 58 19.06 2.30 -8.53
N VAL A 59 18.07 2.79 -9.26
CA VAL A 59 18.01 2.68 -10.73
C VAL A 59 18.80 3.79 -11.43
N VAL A 60 18.84 5.00 -10.86
CA VAL A 60 19.33 6.21 -11.56
C VAL A 60 20.71 6.68 -11.09
N VAL A 61 21.07 6.51 -9.82
CA VAL A 61 22.22 7.21 -9.18
C VAL A 61 23.35 6.24 -8.79
N ARG A 62 23.53 5.13 -9.51
CA ARG A 62 24.67 4.23 -9.26
C ARG A 62 26.03 4.93 -9.31
#